data_AF-A0AAE0KMP7-F1
#
_entry.id   AF-A0AAE0KMP7-F1
#
_cell.length_a   1.000
_cell.length_b   1.000
_cell.length_c   1.000
_cell.angle_alpha   90.00
_cell.angle_beta   90.00
_cell.angle_gamma   90.00
#
_symmetry.space_group_name_H-M   'P 1'
#
loop_
_entity.id
_entity.type
_entity.pdbx_description
1 polymer ?
#
loop_
_entity_poly.entity_id
_entity_poly.type
_entity_poly.pdbx_seq_one_letter_code
_entity_poly.pdbx_strand_id
1 'polypeptide(L)' 'GWKGGVASLAPESKAVTHGALVELSQKEKVLLDTYEGGYREEVVNVLVAGQSRPAVVYIAGQYALLSILLLIDYIAA' A
#
# COMPACT_ATOMS: atom_id res chain seq x y z
N GLY A 1 -6.00 -13.69 -12.96
CA GLY A 1 -6.71 -13.41 -11.70
C GLY A 1 -6.34 -14.43 -10.65
N TRP A 2 -6.23 -14.01 -9.40
CA TRP A 2 -5.93 -14.90 -8.26
C TRP A 2 -7.11 -15.86 -8.01
N LYS A 3 -6.84 -17.14 -7.72
CA LYS A 3 -7.88 -18.16 -7.44
C LYS A 3 -8.34 -18.17 -5.97
N GLY A 4 -8.13 -17.07 -5.23
CA GLY A 4 -8.39 -16.95 -3.80
C GLY A 4 -8.44 -15.50 -3.34
N GLY A 5 -8.49 -15.28 -2.02
CA GLY A 5 -8.45 -13.95 -1.43
C GLY A 5 -7.18 -13.19 -1.82
N VAL A 6 -7.37 -11.98 -2.32
CA VAL A 6 -6.31 -10.98 -2.51
C VAL A 6 -6.27 -10.10 -1.29
N ALA A 7 -5.34 -9.16 -1.29
CA ALA A 7 -4.86 -8.67 -0.05
C ALA A 7 -4.90 -7.06 0.01
N SER A 8 -5.52 -6.44 1.04
CA SER A 8 -5.85 -5.10 1.64
C SER A 8 -5.70 -4.91 3.21
N LEU A 9 -5.38 -3.72 3.74
CA LEU A 9 -5.29 -3.42 5.20
C LEU A 9 -6.66 -3.12 5.88
N ALA A 10 -6.78 -3.43 7.18
CA ALA A 10 -7.93 -3.05 8.02
C ALA A 10 -7.50 -2.11 9.17
N PRO A 11 -8.30 -1.09 9.51
CA PRO A 11 -7.98 -0.17 10.60
C PRO A 11 -8.16 -0.88 11.95
N GLU A 12 -7.05 -1.14 12.64
CA GLU A 12 -7.03 -1.73 13.97
C GLU A 12 -5.95 -1.05 14.83
N SER A 13 -6.36 -0.44 15.95
CA SER A 13 -5.53 0.48 16.74
C SER A 13 -4.32 -0.15 17.43
N LYS A 14 -4.20 -1.47 17.42
CA LYS A 14 -3.10 -2.21 18.06
C LYS A 14 -2.37 -3.16 17.12
N ALA A 15 -2.81 -3.25 15.86
CA ALA A 15 -2.18 -4.11 14.88
C ALA A 15 -0.95 -3.43 14.29
N VAL A 16 0.15 -4.18 14.17
CA VAL A 16 1.34 -3.74 13.44
C VAL A 16 1.49 -4.62 12.21
N THR A 17 1.54 -3.99 11.04
CA THR A 17 1.80 -4.68 9.78
C THR A 17 3.19 -4.34 9.30
N HIS A 18 3.95 -5.37 8.89
CA HIS A 18 5.28 -5.22 8.31
C HIS A 18 5.18 -5.43 6.79
N GLY A 19 5.93 -4.65 6.03
CA GLY A 19 5.95 -4.72 4.56
C GLY A 19 7.26 -4.20 3.98
N ALA A 20 7.34 -4.20 2.66
CA ALA A 20 8.48 -3.65 1.93
C ALA A 20 8.17 -2.23 1.45
N LEU A 21 9.07 -1.28 1.75
CA LEU A 21 9.07 0.04 1.13
C LEU A 21 9.82 -0.05 -0.21
N VAL A 22 9.16 0.35 -1.29
CA VAL A 22 9.71 0.35 -2.65
C VAL A 22 9.62 1.76 -3.23
N GLU A 23 10.73 2.28 -3.73
CA GLU A 23 10.75 3.56 -4.43
C GLU A 23 10.44 3.30 -5.91
N LEU A 24 9.44 4.01 -6.46
CA LEU A 24 8.99 3.86 -7.84
C LEU A 24 9.14 5.16 -8.62
N SER A 25 9.47 5.06 -9.90
CA SER A 25 9.31 6.17 -10.83
C SER A 25 7.83 6.48 -11.08
N GLN A 26 7.53 7.70 -11.56
CA GLN A 26 6.16 8.08 -11.88
C GLN A 26 5.49 7.13 -12.90
N LYS A 27 6.25 6.62 -13.88
CA LYS A 27 5.75 5.67 -14.87
C LYS A 27 5.38 4.33 -14.23
N GLU A 28 6.19 3.84 -13.29
CA GLU A 28 5.92 2.60 -12.57
C GLU A 28 4.71 2.75 -11.64
N LYS A 29 4.55 3.92 -10.99
CA LYS A 29 3.37 4.23 -10.19
C LYS A 29 2.09 4.17 -11.02
N VAL A 30 2.06 4.81 -12.20
CA VAL A 30 0.88 4.77 -13.09
C VAL A 30 0.54 3.35 -13.54
N LEU A 31 1.56 2.52 -13.82
CA LEU A 31 1.35 1.11 -14.14
C LEU A 31 0.78 0.35 -12.95
N LEU A 32 1.30 0.60 -11.75
CA LEU A 32 0.80 -0.03 -10.54
C LEU A 32 -0.64 0.36 -10.23
N ASP A 33 -1.02 1.63 -10.40
CA ASP A 33 -2.40 2.11 -10.23
C ASP A 33 -3.38 1.35 -11.12
N THR A 34 -2.93 0.98 -12.32
CA THR A 34 -3.72 0.17 -13.25
C THR A 34 -3.87 -1.26 -12.75
N TYR A 35 -2.83 -1.85 -12.18
CA TYR A 35 -2.88 -3.21 -11.63
C TYR A 35 -3.71 -3.31 -10.36
N GLU A 36 -3.65 -2.29 -9.51
CA GLU A 36 -4.35 -2.22 -8.24
C GLU A 36 -5.78 -1.68 -8.38
N GLY A 37 -6.31 -1.43 -9.59
CA GLY A 37 -7.53 -0.66 -9.87
C GLY A 37 -8.84 -1.05 -9.16
N GLY A 38 -8.87 -2.11 -8.35
CA GLY A 38 -9.95 -2.41 -7.39
C GLY A 38 -9.74 -1.88 -5.95
N TYR A 39 -8.62 -1.19 -5.71
CA TYR A 39 -8.18 -0.71 -4.40
C TYR A 39 -8.23 0.83 -4.36
N ARG A 40 -8.41 1.38 -3.16
CA ARG A 40 -8.19 2.81 -2.90
C ARG A 40 -6.75 3.04 -2.49
N GLU A 41 -6.21 4.19 -2.85
CA GLU A 41 -4.92 4.66 -2.35
C GLU A 41 -5.07 5.37 -1.01
N GLU A 42 -4.09 5.21 -0.14
CA GLU A 42 -3.98 5.96 1.11
C GLU A 42 -2.50 6.30 1.37
N VAL A 43 -2.23 7.51 1.86
CA VAL A 43 -0.90 7.90 2.30
C VAL A 43 -0.80 7.64 3.80
N VAL A 44 0.12 6.77 4.18
CA VAL A 44 0.38 6.40 5.57
C VAL A 44 1.80 6.77 5.95
N ASN A 45 2.06 6.95 7.25
CA ASN A 45 3.42 7.05 7.76
C ASN A 45 3.93 5.67 8.15
N VAL A 46 5.09 5.28 7.62
CA VAL A 46 5.77 4.04 7.97
C VAL A 46 7.11 4.29 8.61
N LEU A 47 7.50 3.37 9.48
CA LEU A 47 8.77 3.43 10.19
C LEU A 47 9.82 2.60 9.45
N VAL A 48 10.83 3.26 8.89
CA VAL A 48 11.96 2.61 8.22
C VAL A 48 13.24 2.99 8.95
N ALA A 49 13.95 1.99 9.48
CA ALA A 49 15.15 2.20 10.29
C ALA A 49 14.97 3.23 11.43
N GLY A 50 13.79 3.25 12.05
CA GLY A 50 13.44 4.19 13.13
C GLY A 50 13.03 5.59 12.67
N GLN A 51 12.97 5.85 11.36
CA GLN A 51 12.52 7.13 10.80
C GLN A 51 11.13 7.00 10.19
N SER A 52 10.26 7.96 10.46
CA SER A 52 8.92 8.03 9.86
C SER A 52 9.03 8.61 8.46
N ARG A 53 8.50 7.89 7.46
CA ARG A 53 8.40 8.34 6.06
C ARG A 53 6.97 8.17 5.55
N PRO A 54 6.43 9.12 4.77
CA PRO A 54 5.16 8.92 4.09
C PRO A 54 5.32 7.85 3.00
N ALA A 55 4.31 7.01 2.83
CA ALA A 55 4.23 6.03 1.77
C ALA A 55 2.78 5.81 1.32
N VAL A 56 2.58 5.53 0.04
CA VAL A 56 1.31 5.13 -0.54
C VAL A 56 1.09 3.63 -0.31
N VAL A 57 -0.11 3.27 0.11
CA VAL A 57 -0.61 1.89 0.21
C VAL A 57 -1.93 1.75 -0.54
N TYR A 58 -2.22 0.53 -0.99
CA TYR A 58 -3.50 0.18 -1.62
C TYR A 58 -4.35 -0.64 -0.65
N ILE A 59 -5.62 -0.24 -0.50
CA ILE A 59 -6.57 -0.88 0.42
C ILE A 59 -7.83 -1.25 -0.37
N ALA A 60 -8.23 -2.52 -0.36
CA ALA A 60 -9.41 -2.96 -1.09
C ALA A 60 -10.67 -2.44 -0.40
N GLY A 61 -11.55 -1.79 -1.18
CA GLY A 61 -12.97 -1.52 -0.87
C GLY A 61 -13.29 -0.86 0.49
N GLN A 62 -14.56 -0.51 0.71
CA GLN A 62 -15.00 0.12 1.98
C GLN A 62 -14.95 -0.85 3.18
N TYR A 63 -14.81 -2.17 2.94
CA TYR A 63 -14.83 -3.23 3.97
C TYR A 63 -14.17 -4.55 3.50
N ALA A 64 -12.96 -4.57 2.93
CA ALA A 64 -12.40 -5.84 2.42
C ALA A 64 -11.24 -6.42 3.28
N LEU A 65 -11.51 -7.66 3.70
CA LEU A 65 -10.63 -8.64 4.34
C LEU A 65 -9.57 -9.19 3.37
N LEU A 66 -8.39 -9.47 3.97
CA LEU A 66 -7.08 -9.90 3.43
C LEU A 66 -6.31 -8.77 2.77
N SER A 67 -4.92 -8.65 2.94
CA SER A 67 -3.76 -7.61 2.76
C SER A 67 -2.48 -7.83 1.83
N ILE A 68 -2.24 -7.15 0.68
CA ILE A 68 -1.00 -7.11 -0.16
C ILE A 68 -0.47 -5.76 0.21
N LEU A 69 0.53 -5.76 1.07
CA LEU A 69 1.16 -4.54 1.51
C LEU A 69 2.34 -4.27 0.58
N LEU A 70 2.12 -3.42 -0.42
CA LEU A 70 3.19 -2.66 -1.06
C LEU A 70 3.16 -1.25 -0.49
N LEU A 71 4.27 -0.83 0.13
CA LEU A 71 4.48 0.54 0.61
C LEU A 71 5.33 1.27 -0.42
N ILE A 72 4.87 2.42 -0.92
CA ILE A 72 5.55 3.15 -1.99
C ILE A 72 5.92 4.55 -1.51
N ASP A 73 7.19 4.91 -1.54
CA ASP A 73 7.57 6.31 -1.33
C ASP A 73 7.29 7.10 -2.62
N TYR A 74 6.53 8.20 -2.52
CA TYR A 74 6.30 9.13 -3.64
C TYR A 74 7.03 10.44 -3.35
N ILE A 75 8.06 10.72 -4.14
CA ILE A 75 8.74 12.02 -4.15
C ILE A 75 8.20 12.83 -5.33
N ALA A 76 7.41 13.87 -5.04
CA ALA A 76 7.07 14.89 -6.02
C ALA A 76 8.32 15.74 -6.32
N ALA A 77 8.76 15.75 -7.57
CA ALA A 77 9.74 16.71 -8.09
C ALA A 77 9.03 17.98 -8.57
#